data_AF-A0A2S2P0U1-F1
#
_entry.id   AF-A0A2S2P0U1-F1
#
_cell.length_a   1.000
_cell.length_b   1.000
_cell.length_c   1.000
_cell.angle_alpha   90.00
_cell.angle_beta   90.00
_cell.angle_gamma   90.00
#
_symmetry.space_group_name_H-M   'P 1'
#
loop_
_entity.id
_entity.type
_entity.pdbx_description
1 polymer ?
#
loop_
_entity_poly.entity_id
_entity_poly.type
_entity_poly.pdbx_seq_one_letter_code
_entity_poly.pdbx_strand_id
1 'polypeptide(L)'
;KEAMAENTLEIREKKISKLKTYLDTIIEDGRWDIDDIFQKHNFYDNATFECVVYYLSGYLAKKVSKKTNCQTCLLGIKNPENSCNSETAQLVNLKSKGFLTHPE
;
A
#
# COMPACT_ATOMS: atom_id res chain seq x y z
N LYS A 1 -9.22 -22.87 -25.89
CA LYS A 1 -9.66 -23.56 -24.65
C LYS A 1 -8.41 -23.74 -23.79
N GLU A 2 -8.55 -23.68 -22.46
CA GLU A 2 -7.48 -23.75 -21.44
C GLU A 2 -6.91 -22.39 -20.96
N ALA A 3 -7.75 -21.64 -20.27
CA ALA A 3 -7.32 -20.57 -19.36
C ALA A 3 -8.16 -20.60 -18.06
N MET A 4 -8.41 -21.81 -17.53
CA MET A 4 -9.31 -22.00 -16.38
C MET A 4 -8.78 -23.06 -15.41
N ALA A 5 -7.51 -22.94 -15.02
CA ALA A 5 -6.90 -23.76 -13.96
C ALA A 5 -6.13 -22.96 -12.88
N GLU A 6 -6.06 -21.61 -12.94
CA GLU A 6 -5.05 -20.86 -12.18
C GLU A 6 -5.58 -19.93 -11.07
N ASN A 7 -6.51 -20.37 -10.22
CA ASN A 7 -6.84 -19.60 -9.01
C ASN A 7 -7.48 -20.42 -7.86
N THR A 8 -6.98 -21.63 -7.59
CA THR A 8 -7.39 -22.34 -6.37
C THR A 8 -6.97 -21.52 -5.14
N LEU A 9 -7.78 -21.54 -4.08
CA LEU A 9 -7.51 -20.81 -2.83
C LEU A 9 -6.10 -21.09 -2.31
N GLU A 10 -5.67 -22.34 -2.34
CA GLU A 10 -4.34 -22.76 -1.90
C GLU A 10 -3.20 -22.13 -2.73
N ILE A 11 -3.37 -22.00 -4.05
CA ILE A 11 -2.38 -21.36 -4.93
C ILE A 11 -2.30 -19.87 -4.61
N ARG A 12 -3.46 -19.23 -4.36
CA ARG A 12 -3.53 -17.82 -3.97
C ARG A 12 -2.85 -17.58 -2.62
N GLU A 13 -3.11 -18.42 -1.63
CA GLU A 13 -2.46 -18.33 -0.30
C GLU A 13 -0.94 -18.49 -0.39
N LYS A 14 -0.45 -19.46 -1.18
CA LYS A 14 0.99 -19.61 -1.44
C LYS A 14 1.60 -18.37 -2.09
N LYS A 15 0.90 -17.76 -3.07
CA LYS A 15 1.36 -16.51 -3.71
C LYS A 15 1.39 -15.33 -2.72
N ILE A 16 0.38 -15.21 -1.87
CA ILE A 16 0.34 -14.17 -0.82
C ILE A 16 1.47 -14.37 0.19
N SER A 17 1.70 -15.60 0.65
CA SER A 17 2.78 -15.91 1.58
C SER A 17 4.15 -15.55 1.00
N LYS A 18 4.42 -15.91 -0.26
CA LYS A 18 5.66 -15.51 -0.95
C LYS A 18 5.83 -14.00 -1.05
N LEU A 19 4.74 -13.27 -1.33
CA LEU A 19 4.78 -11.81 -1.38
C LEU A 19 5.13 -11.20 -0.02
N LYS A 20 4.55 -11.71 1.07
CA LYS A 20 4.86 -11.26 2.44
C LYS A 20 6.33 -11.47 2.76
N THR A 21 6.85 -12.69 2.57
CA THR A 21 8.27 -13.00 2.80
C THR A 21 9.19 -12.08 1.99
N TYR A 22 8.86 -11.79 0.73
CA TYR A 22 9.65 -10.87 -0.08
C TYR A 22 9.66 -9.44 0.47
N LEU A 23 8.52 -8.94 0.97
CA LEU A 23 8.45 -7.64 1.63
C LEU A 23 9.25 -7.64 2.93
N ASP A 24 9.14 -8.70 3.73
CA ASP A 24 9.90 -8.85 4.97
C ASP A 24 11.41 -8.81 4.70
N THR A 25 11.88 -9.54 3.68
CA THR A 25 13.30 -9.50 3.27
C THR A 25 13.75 -8.10 2.84
N ILE A 26 12.92 -7.33 2.13
CA ILE A 26 13.29 -5.94 1.76
C ILE A 26 13.51 -5.06 2.99
N ILE A 27 12.69 -5.26 4.03
CA ILE A 27 12.77 -4.51 5.30
C ILE A 27 13.98 -4.99 6.11
N GLU A 28 14.13 -6.31 6.26
CA GLU A 28 15.20 -6.95 7.05
C GLU A 28 16.59 -6.80 6.44
N ASP A 29 16.70 -6.71 5.10
CA ASP A 29 17.96 -6.45 4.40
C ASP A 29 18.58 -5.10 4.81
N GLY A 30 17.85 -4.23 5.54
CA GLY A 30 18.37 -2.98 6.10
C GLY A 30 18.81 -1.98 5.04
N ARG A 31 18.31 -2.14 3.81
CA ARG A 31 18.68 -1.32 2.64
C ARG A 31 18.15 0.11 2.72
N TRP A 32 17.10 0.32 3.52
CA TRP A 32 16.42 1.58 3.69
C TRP A 32 16.06 1.71 5.16
N ASP A 33 16.58 2.75 5.82
CA ASP A 33 15.98 3.23 7.06
C ASP A 33 14.80 4.14 6.72
N ILE A 34 13.74 4.12 7.52
CA ILE A 34 12.63 5.05 7.37
C ILE A 34 13.11 6.50 7.52
N ASP A 35 14.16 6.70 8.32
CA ASP A 35 14.84 7.99 8.52
C ASP A 35 15.62 8.47 7.26
N ASP A 36 16.00 7.56 6.35
CA ASP A 36 16.62 7.92 5.05
C ASP A 36 15.62 8.61 4.12
N ILE A 37 14.33 8.24 4.24
CA ILE A 37 13.25 8.72 3.37
C ILE A 37 12.55 9.93 4.01
N PHE A 38 12.40 9.92 5.33
CA PHE A 38 11.68 10.91 6.10
C PHE A 38 12.62 11.52 7.16
N GLN A 39 13.47 12.45 6.73
CA GLN A 39 14.43 13.10 7.62
C GLN A 39 13.74 13.84 8.78
N LYS A 40 14.23 13.60 10.02
CA LYS A 40 13.84 14.31 11.25
C LYS A 40 12.38 14.14 11.69
N HIS A 41 11.83 12.92 11.59
CA HIS A 41 10.51 12.60 12.14
C HIS A 41 10.62 11.71 13.38
N ASN A 42 9.81 11.98 14.41
CA ASN A 42 9.74 11.11 15.58
C ASN A 42 8.70 10.00 15.34
N PHE A 43 9.15 8.84 14.85
CA PHE A 43 8.28 7.69 14.63
C PHE A 43 7.79 7.00 15.89
N TYR A 44 8.25 7.40 17.09
CA TYR A 44 7.62 6.98 18.34
C TYR A 44 6.23 7.62 18.54
N ASP A 45 5.94 8.71 17.82
CA ASP A 45 4.60 9.27 17.76
C ASP A 45 3.72 8.43 16.83
N ASN A 46 2.67 7.82 17.41
CA ASN A 46 1.76 6.94 16.69
C ASN A 46 1.07 7.65 15.51
N ALA A 47 0.78 8.96 15.64
CA ALA A 47 0.15 9.73 14.57
C ALA A 47 1.10 9.91 13.36
N THR A 48 2.38 10.16 13.61
CA THR A 48 3.41 10.25 12.56
C THR A 48 3.60 8.92 11.84
N PHE A 49 3.65 7.80 12.58
CA PHE A 49 3.73 6.46 12.00
C PHE A 49 2.52 6.15 11.10
N GLU A 50 1.30 6.34 11.62
CA GLU A 50 0.05 6.11 10.89
C GLU A 50 -0.05 6.95 9.61
N CYS A 51 0.40 8.21 9.65
CA CYS A 51 0.46 9.07 8.46
C CYS A 51 1.36 8.53 7.36
N VAL A 52 2.53 7.99 7.74
CA VAL A 52 3.49 7.43 6.78
C VAL A 52 2.98 6.10 6.23
N VAL A 53 2.40 5.24 7.06
CA VAL A 53 1.74 4.01 6.62
C VAL A 53 0.64 4.33 5.61
N TYR A 54 -0.23 5.29 5.91
CA TYR A 54 -1.30 5.74 5.03
C TYR A 54 -0.78 6.28 3.69
N TYR A 55 0.34 7.01 3.72
CA TYR A 55 1.01 7.49 2.51
C TYR A 55 1.56 6.36 1.64
N LEU A 56 2.25 5.40 2.24
CA LEU A 56 2.83 4.25 1.53
C LEU A 56 1.74 3.34 0.96
N SER A 57 0.68 3.08 1.72
CA SER A 57 -0.46 2.29 1.26
C SER A 57 -1.18 3.00 0.11
N GLY A 58 -1.34 4.32 0.14
CA GLY A 58 -1.86 5.09 -1.00
C GLY A 58 -1.00 5.01 -2.27
N TYR A 59 0.33 5.02 -2.12
CA TYR A 59 1.24 4.83 -3.26
C TYR A 59 1.11 3.41 -3.86
N LEU A 60 1.13 2.38 -3.01
CA LEU A 60 0.98 0.98 -3.40
C LEU A 60 -0.37 0.72 -4.06
N ALA A 61 -1.46 1.20 -3.44
CA ALA A 61 -2.81 1.10 -3.94
C ALA A 61 -2.89 1.63 -5.39
N LYS A 62 -2.37 2.82 -5.64
CA LYS A 62 -2.35 3.41 -6.99
C LYS A 62 -1.59 2.55 -8.00
N LYS A 63 -0.44 1.98 -7.62
CA LYS A 63 0.37 1.11 -8.50
C LYS A 63 -0.35 -0.20 -8.80
N VAL A 64 -0.91 -0.85 -7.78
CA VAL A 64 -1.62 -2.13 -7.91
C VAL A 64 -2.90 -1.96 -8.73
N SER A 65 -3.68 -0.89 -8.51
CA SER A 65 -4.89 -0.65 -9.30
C SER A 65 -4.62 -0.45 -10.79
N LYS A 66 -3.41 -0.07 -11.20
CA LYS A 66 -3.04 0.00 -12.64
C LYS A 66 -2.73 -1.38 -13.24
N LYS A 67 -2.63 -2.42 -12.42
CA LYS A 67 -2.24 -3.78 -12.81
C LYS A 67 -3.40 -4.77 -12.75
N THR A 68 -4.59 -4.34 -12.37
CA THR A 68 -5.78 -5.20 -12.27
C THR A 68 -7.01 -4.51 -12.85
N ASN A 69 -7.86 -5.30 -13.51
CA ASN A 69 -9.18 -4.89 -13.98
C ASN A 69 -10.31 -5.48 -13.12
N CYS A 70 -9.97 -6.22 -12.05
CA CYS A 70 -10.95 -6.83 -11.15
C CYS A 70 -11.61 -5.75 -10.29
N GLN A 71 -12.90 -5.51 -10.50
CA GLN A 71 -13.66 -4.48 -9.78
C GLN A 71 -13.65 -4.69 -8.26
N THR A 72 -13.78 -5.94 -7.79
CA THR A 72 -13.70 -6.25 -6.36
C THR A 72 -12.34 -5.86 -5.76
N CYS A 73 -11.24 -6.10 -6.49
CA CYS A 73 -9.91 -5.69 -6.04
C CYS A 73 -9.75 -4.16 -6.10
N LEU A 74 -10.31 -3.51 -7.11
CA LEU A 74 -10.24 -2.05 -7.23
C LEU A 74 -11.00 -1.36 -6.08
N LEU A 75 -12.20 -1.83 -5.78
CA LEU A 75 -13.02 -1.33 -4.68
C LEU A 75 -12.39 -1.60 -3.31
N GLY A 76 -11.69 -2.72 -3.13
CA GLY A 76 -11.01 -3.02 -1.87
C GLY A 76 -9.64 -2.38 -1.68
N ILE A 77 -9.13 -1.62 -2.66
CA ILE A 77 -7.78 -1.00 -2.62
C ILE A 77 -7.85 0.52 -2.78
N LYS A 78 -8.90 1.06 -3.40
CA LYS A 78 -9.08 2.48 -3.61
C LYS A 78 -10.35 2.96 -2.96
N ASN A 79 -10.23 4.03 -2.19
CA ASN A 79 -11.39 4.78 -1.77
C ASN A 79 -12.01 5.48 -2.99
N PRO A 80 -13.29 5.21 -3.32
CA PRO A 80 -13.96 5.76 -4.50
C PRO A 80 -14.14 7.28 -4.43
N GLU A 81 -14.21 7.86 -3.23
CA GLU A 81 -14.31 9.31 -3.02
C GLU A 81 -12.96 10.00 -3.17
N ASN A 82 -11.87 9.23 -3.21
CA ASN A 82 -10.48 9.68 -3.33
C ASN A 82 -10.17 10.92 -2.47
N SER A 83 -10.76 10.95 -1.28
CA SER A 83 -10.59 11.97 -0.27
C SER A 83 -10.76 11.31 1.10
N CYS A 84 -10.00 11.77 2.09
CA CYS A 84 -10.13 11.32 3.46
C CYS A 84 -9.76 12.47 4.39
N ASN A 85 -10.65 12.77 5.34
CA ASN A 85 -10.47 13.83 6.34
C ASN A 85 -9.86 13.30 7.65
N SER A 86 -9.44 12.03 7.69
CA SER A 86 -8.72 11.45 8.82
C SER A 86 -7.39 12.19 9.03
N GLU A 87 -6.96 12.30 10.30
CA GLU A 87 -5.64 12.82 10.65
C GLU A 87 -4.52 12.00 9.99
N THR A 88 -4.71 10.69 9.83
CA THR A 88 -3.77 9.80 9.15
C THR A 88 -3.62 10.10 7.65
N ALA A 89 -4.60 10.75 7.04
CA ALA A 89 -4.57 11.13 5.62
C ALA A 89 -3.83 12.45 5.36
N GLN A 90 -3.41 13.17 6.40
CA GLN A 90 -2.78 14.49 6.26
C GLN A 90 -1.59 14.49 5.32
N LEU A 91 -0.70 13.49 5.41
CA LEU A 91 0.49 13.42 4.55
C LEU A 91 0.11 13.20 3.08
N VAL A 92 -0.88 12.36 2.79
CA VAL A 92 -1.41 12.17 1.43
C VAL A 92 -2.04 13.46 0.93
N ASN A 93 -2.89 14.11 1.73
CA ASN A 93 -3.52 15.38 1.38
C ASN A 93 -2.50 16.47 1.06
N LEU A 94 -1.44 16.58 1.87
CA LEU A 94 -0.38 17.58 1.70
C LEU A 94 0.55 17.30 0.51
N LYS A 95 0.86 16.02 0.23
CA LYS A 95 1.90 15.64 -0.75
C LYS A 95 1.36 15.09 -2.06
N SER A 96 0.05 14.81 -2.13
CA SER A 96 -0.63 14.17 -3.26
C SER A 96 -0.32 14.85 -4.58
N LYS A 97 -0.46 16.18 -4.68
CA LYS A 97 -0.42 16.92 -5.97
C LYS A 97 -1.27 16.24 -7.09
N GLY A 98 -2.29 15.44 -6.73
CA GLY A 98 -3.09 14.61 -7.66
C GLY A 98 -2.47 13.25 -8.05
N PHE A 99 -1.26 12.95 -7.56
CA PHE A 99 -0.52 11.74 -7.89
C PHE A 99 -0.65 10.61 -6.87
N LEU A 100 -1.24 10.82 -5.70
CA LEU A 100 -1.52 9.76 -4.72
C LEU A 100 -3.01 9.43 -4.68
N THR A 101 -3.37 8.26 -4.13
CA THR A 101 -4.76 7.82 -3.94
C THR A 101 -4.99 7.57 -2.47
N HIS A 102 -6.22 7.80 -2.00
CA HIS A 102 -6.61 7.35 -0.67
C HIS A 102 -6.87 5.84 -0.70
N PRO A 103 -6.12 5.03 0.08
CA PRO A 103 -6.42 3.62 0.27
C PRO A 103 -7.73 3.46 1.06
N GLU A 104 -8.41 2.34 0.87
CA GLU A 104 -9.49 1.86 1.76
C GLU A 104 -8.93 1.37 3.10
#